data_AF-A0A6I9Q171-F1
#
_entry.id   AF-A0A6I9Q171-F1
#
_cell.length_a   1.000
_cell.length_b   1.000
_cell.length_c   1.000
_cell.angle_alpha   90.00
_cell.angle_beta   90.00
_cell.angle_gamma   90.00
#
_symmetry.space_group_name_H-M   'P 1'
#
loop_
_entity.id
_entity.type
_entity.pdbx_description
1 polymer ?
#
loop_
_entity_poly.entity_id
_entity_poly.type
_entity_poly.pdbx_seq_one_letter_code
_entity_poly.pdbx_strand_id
1 'polypeptide(L)'
;YLEYCLDPKKIRKQDATSTIISIASNSVGQPLAWDFIRSRWDYIFNEYGGGSFSFGGLINGVTRRFSSEFEYKQVQFLYFY
;
A
#
# COMPACT_ATOMS: atom_id res chain seq x y z
N TYR A 1 -0.15 12.28 6.22
CA TYR A 1 1.15 11.69 5.84
C TYR A 1 1.03 10.80 4.61
N LEU A 2 0.07 9.88 4.52
CA LEU A 2 -0.11 9.01 3.33
C LEU A 2 -0.32 9.79 2.01
N GLU A 3 -1.13 10.86 2.01
CA GLU A 3 -1.30 11.73 0.83
C GLU A 3 0.02 12.36 0.35
N TYR A 4 0.98 12.60 1.25
CA TYR A 4 2.29 13.14 0.86
C TYR A 4 3.13 12.11 0.11
N CYS A 5 2.83 10.81 0.23
CA CYS A 5 3.50 9.76 -0.55
C CYS A 5 3.16 9.85 -2.05
N LEU A 6 2.06 10.51 -2.41
CA LEU A 6 1.66 10.71 -3.81
C LEU A 6 2.22 12.00 -4.40
N ASP A 7 2.75 12.90 -3.57
CA ASP A 7 3.38 14.15 -4.01
C ASP A 7 4.91 13.99 -4.05
N PRO A 8 5.51 13.89 -5.26
CA PRO A 8 6.96 13.72 -5.42
C PRO A 8 7.79 14.89 -4.88
N LYS A 9 7.16 16.06 -4.65
CA LYS A 9 7.82 17.23 -4.03
C LYS A 9 7.90 17.12 -2.51
N LYS A 10 7.09 16.25 -1.90
CA LYS A 10 7.07 15.99 -0.45
C LYS A 10 7.83 14.73 -0.10
N ILE A 11 7.59 13.64 -0.84
CA ILE A 11 8.27 12.35 -0.68
C ILE A 11 8.71 11.88 -2.05
N ARG A 12 9.99 11.57 -2.22
CA ARG A 12 10.50 11.09 -3.51
C ARG A 12 9.77 9.80 -3.92
N LYS A 13 9.50 9.64 -5.21
CA LYS A 13 8.75 8.49 -5.74
C LYS A 13 9.32 7.13 -5.27
N GLN A 14 10.64 6.99 -5.20
CA GLN A 14 11.32 5.77 -4.72
C GLN A 14 11.18 5.51 -3.21
N ASP A 15 10.90 6.54 -2.41
CA ASP A 15 10.77 6.45 -0.94
C ASP A 15 9.30 6.32 -0.49
N ALA A 16 8.35 6.46 -1.43
CA ALA A 16 6.93 6.39 -1.15
C ALA A 16 6.51 5.00 -0.64
N THR A 17 7.02 3.93 -1.28
CA THR A 17 6.70 2.54 -0.93
C THR A 17 7.17 2.19 0.48
N SER A 18 8.42 2.52 0.82
CA SER A 18 8.99 2.28 2.16
C SER A 18 8.29 3.09 3.24
N THR A 19 7.87 4.32 2.93
CA THR A 19 7.07 5.16 3.85
C THR A 19 5.71 4.53 4.14
N ILE A 20 4.99 4.06 3.11
CA ILE A 20 3.69 3.40 3.28
C ILE A 20 3.84 2.12 4.11
N ILE A 21 4.86 1.30 3.82
CA ILE A 21 5.14 0.07 4.58
C ILE A 21 5.46 0.39 6.06
N SER A 22 6.23 1.46 6.31
CA SER A 22 6.54 1.90 7.67
C SER A 22 5.28 2.27 8.45
N ILE A 23 4.35 3.01 7.82
CA ILE A 23 3.04 3.32 8.43
C ILE A 23 2.25 2.03 8.70
N ALA A 24 2.24 1.10 7.75
CA ALA A 24 1.53 -0.17 7.89
C ALA A 24 2.12 -1.13 8.94
N SER A 25 3.37 -0.91 9.36
CA SER A 25 4.00 -1.73 10.41
C SER A 25 3.39 -1.50 11.80
N ASN A 26 2.70 -0.36 12.00
CA ASN A 26 1.97 -0.01 13.22
C ASN A 26 0.53 -0.57 13.17
N SER A 27 0.01 -1.11 14.28
CA SER A 27 -1.35 -1.70 14.33
C SER A 27 -2.48 -0.72 14.02
N VAL A 28 -2.31 0.56 14.37
CA VAL A 28 -3.26 1.64 14.04
C VAL A 28 -3.05 2.14 12.61
N GLY A 29 -1.79 2.19 12.16
CA GLY A 29 -1.43 2.65 10.82
C GLY A 29 -1.77 1.66 9.70
N GLN A 30 -1.81 0.35 10.01
CA GLN A 30 -2.09 -0.71 9.06
C GLN A 30 -3.44 -0.57 8.34
N PRO A 31 -4.59 -0.45 9.03
CA PRO A 31 -5.87 -0.30 8.34
C PRO A 31 -5.91 0.99 7.50
N LEU A 32 -5.30 2.07 7.98
CA LEU A 32 -5.22 3.35 7.25
C LEU A 32 -4.40 3.23 5.97
N ALA A 33 -3.27 2.54 6.03
CA ALA A 33 -2.41 2.30 4.86
C ALA A 33 -3.11 1.39 3.83
N TRP A 34 -3.82 0.38 4.30
CA TRP A 34 -4.60 -0.51 3.44
C TRP A 34 -5.74 0.21 2.73
N ASP A 35 -6.54 0.98 3.48
CA ASP A 35 -7.64 1.77 2.91
C ASP A 35 -7.13 2.80 1.90
N PHE A 36 -6.00 3.44 2.20
CA PHE A 36 -5.34 4.35 1.28
C PHE A 36 -4.93 3.68 -0.03
N ILE A 37 -4.28 2.51 0.04
CA ILE A 37 -3.88 1.71 -1.13
C ILE A 37 -5.11 1.36 -1.99
N ARG A 38 -6.19 0.87 -1.37
CA ARG A 38 -7.42 0.52 -2.07
C ARG A 38 -8.08 1.74 -2.72
N SER A 39 -8.15 2.87 -2.02
CA SER A 39 -8.79 4.09 -2.51
C SER A 39 -8.07 4.75 -3.69
N ARG A 40 -6.78 4.46 -3.87
CA ARG A 40 -5.92 5.03 -4.92
C ARG A 40 -5.27 3.95 -5.79
N TRP A 41 -5.88 2.78 -5.86
CA TRP A 41 -5.29 1.59 -6.48
C TRP A 41 -4.73 1.86 -7.87
N ASP A 42 -5.54 2.44 -8.77
CA ASP A 42 -5.12 2.71 -10.15
C ASP A 42 -3.90 3.64 -10.23
N TYR A 43 -3.88 4.70 -9.42
CA TYR A 43 -2.73 5.61 -9.37
C TYR A 43 -1.48 4.89 -8.88
N ILE A 44 -1.61 4.12 -7.79
CA ILE A 44 -0.46 3.47 -7.17
C ILE A 44 0.05 2.33 -8.07
N PHE A 45 -0.85 1.60 -8.72
CA PHE A 45 -0.51 0.57 -9.68
C PHE A 45 0.19 1.15 -10.92
N ASN A 46 -0.34 2.22 -11.49
CA ASN A 46 0.27 2.84 -12.68
C ASN A 46 1.62 3.51 -12.36
N GLU A 47 1.71 4.21 -11.23
CA GLU A 47 2.92 4.97 -10.88
C GLU A 47 4.03 4.09 -10.29
N TYR A 48 3.68 3.07 -9.50
CA TYR A 48 4.64 2.25 -8.74
C TYR A 48 4.64 0.76 -9.16
N GLY A 49 3.66 0.30 -9.93
CA GLY A 49 3.53 -1.08 -10.40
C GLY A 49 4.23 -1.37 -11.75
N GLY A 50 4.57 -0.34 -12.52
CA GLY A 50 5.09 -0.43 -13.90
C GLY A 50 6.45 -1.10 -14.12
N GLY A 51 7.02 -1.85 -13.17
CA GLY A 51 8.23 -2.66 -13.49
C GLY A 51 9.15 -3.12 -12.37
N SER A 52 8.72 -3.33 -11.11
CA SER A 52 9.69 -3.74 -10.07
C SER A 52 9.13 -4.59 -8.92
N PHE A 53 9.99 -5.42 -8.35
CA PHE A 53 9.85 -6.12 -7.05
C PHE A 53 9.27 -5.25 -5.92
N SER A 54 9.35 -3.92 -6.06
CA SER A 54 8.86 -2.95 -5.07
C SER A 54 7.35 -2.99 -4.86
N PHE A 55 6.53 -3.29 -5.88
CA PHE A 55 5.07 -3.34 -5.73
C PHE A 55 4.63 -4.60 -4.98
N GLY A 56 5.21 -5.76 -5.28
CA GLY A 56 4.99 -6.98 -4.50
C GLY A 56 5.40 -6.83 -3.03
N GLY A 57 6.54 -6.15 -2.79
CA GLY A 57 6.99 -5.79 -1.44
C GLY A 57 6.05 -4.82 -0.71
N LEU A 58 5.46 -3.87 -1.43
CA LEU A 58 4.44 -2.96 -0.90
C LEU A 58 3.19 -3.71 -0.45
N ILE A 59 2.61 -4.54 -1.33
CA ILE A 59 1.40 -5.31 -1.01
C ILE A 59 1.66 -6.26 0.14
N ASN A 60 2.80 -6.97 0.14
CA ASN A 60 3.19 -7.81 1.27
C ASN A 60 3.31 -7.00 2.56
N GLY A 61 3.99 -5.86 2.53
CA GLY A 61 4.19 -5.01 3.70
C GLY A 61 2.89 -4.49 4.31
N VAL A 62 1.94 -4.06 3.47
CA VAL A 62 0.65 -3.52 3.97
C VAL A 62 -0.31 -4.62 4.42
N THR A 63 -0.20 -5.83 3.91
CA THR A 63 -1.06 -6.98 4.29
C THR A 63 -0.44 -7.90 5.34
N ARG A 64 0.84 -7.71 5.71
CA ARG A 64 1.60 -8.60 6.60
C ARG A 64 0.95 -8.90 7.95
N ARG A 65 0.12 -7.99 8.48
CA ARG A 65 -0.52 -8.14 9.78
C ARG A 65 -1.94 -8.71 9.71
N PHE A 66 -2.44 -8.99 8.52
CA PHE A 66 -3.73 -9.62 8.34
C PHE A 66 -3.76 -10.98 9.00
N SER A 67 -4.77 -11.18 9.84
CA SER A 67 -4.92 -12.36 10.68
C SER A 67 -6.38 -12.82 10.80
N SER A 68 -7.30 -12.17 10.08
CA SER A 68 -8.72 -12.51 10.05
C SER A 68 -9.19 -12.92 8.66
N GLU A 69 -10.25 -13.73 8.61
CA GLU A 69 -10.89 -14.13 7.36
C GLU A 69 -11.45 -12.93 6.58
N PHE A 70 -11.91 -11.90 7.30
CA PHE A 70 -12.38 -10.66 6.70
C PHE A 70 -11.29 -9.97 5.89
N GLU A 71 -10.09 -9.81 6.47
CA GLU A 71 -8.94 -9.21 5.79
C GLU A 71 -8.48 -10.06 4.60
N TYR A 72 -8.49 -11.39 4.74
CA TYR A 72 -8.21 -12.30 3.62
C TYR A 72 -9.16 -12.08 2.44
N LYS A 73 -10.47 -11.97 2.71
CA LYS A 73 -11.47 -11.69 1.67
C LYS A 73 -11.22 -10.35 0.99
N GLN A 74 -10.83 -9.31 1.73
CA GLN A 74 -10.51 -8.02 1.14
C GLN A 74 -9.32 -8.10 0.16
N VAL A 75 -8.28 -8.86 0.51
CA VAL A 75 -7.13 -9.07 -0.39
C VAL A 75 -7.57 -9.82 -1.65
N GLN A 76 -8.34 -10.90 -1.51
CA GLN A 76 -8.86 -11.66 -2.64
C GLN A 76 -9.64 -10.78 -3.61
N PHE A 77 -10.59 -9.97 -3.11
CA PHE A 77 -11.38 -9.07 -3.96
C PHE A 77 -10.53 -8.04 -4.71
N LEU A 78 -9.43 -7.56 -4.13
CA LEU A 78 -8.56 -6.57 -4.78
C LEU A 78 -7.81 -7.14 -5.99
N TYR A 79 -7.43 -8.43 -5.96
CA TYR A 79 -6.74 -9.08 -7.07
C TYR A 79 -7.63 -9.40 -8.28
N PHE A 80 -8.96 -9.26 -8.15
CA PHE A 80 -9.93 -9.49 -9.22
C PHE A 80 -10.44 -8.19 -9.90
N TYR A 81 -9.84 -7.04 -9.57
CA TYR A 81 -9.99 -5.75 -10.26
C TYR A 81 -8.82 -5.52 -11.20
#